data_AF-A0A6M0A1A6-F1
#
_entry.id   AF-A0A6M0A1A6-F1
#
_cell.length_a   1.000
_cell.length_b   1.000
_cell.length_c   1.000
_cell.angle_alpha   90.00
_cell.angle_beta   90.00
_cell.angle_gamma   90.00
#
_symmetry.space_group_name_H-M   'P 1'
#
loop_
_entity.id
_entity.type
_entity.pdbx_description
1 polymer ?
#
loop_
_entity_poly.entity_id
_entity_poly.type
_entity_poly.pdbx_seq_one_letter_code
_entity_poly.pdbx_strand_id
1 'polypeptide(L)'
;MSDIKIPVVVDTVIEVRIVPATSCYIIEVVYEKTLQPQIHSTSVAGIDLGIDRIVALSTNKPGVKPLLINGKPLKSVNQLYNKRKAKYQSHLKGNRKTSRIY
;
A
#
# COMPACT_ATOMS: atom_id res chain seq x y z
N MET A 1 28.44 8.04 -24.93
CA MET A 1 27.60 8.04 -23.71
C MET A 1 26.26 7.45 -24.10
N SER A 2 25.70 6.57 -23.28
CA SER A 2 24.39 5.98 -23.57
C SER A 2 23.31 6.89 -22.99
N ASP A 3 22.41 7.38 -23.85
CA ASP A 3 21.29 8.22 -23.43
C ASP A 3 20.19 7.36 -22.82
N ILE A 4 19.98 7.47 -21.50
CA ILE A 4 18.87 6.82 -20.80
C ILE A 4 17.72 7.81 -20.71
N LYS A 5 16.57 7.45 -21.27
CA LYS A 5 15.34 8.26 -21.24
C LYS A 5 14.30 7.58 -20.35
N ILE A 6 13.71 8.35 -19.44
CA ILE A 6 12.68 7.88 -18.52
C ILE A 6 11.37 8.60 -18.88
N PRO A 7 10.34 7.90 -19.37
CA PRO A 7 9.07 8.53 -19.71
C PRO A 7 8.33 8.96 -18.45
N VAL A 8 7.76 10.16 -18.47
CA VAL A 8 6.97 10.71 -17.37
C VAL A 8 5.63 11.23 -17.92
N VAL A 9 4.56 11.12 -17.13
CA VAL A 9 3.19 11.53 -17.50
C VAL A 9 2.83 12.90 -16.90
N VAL A 10 3.82 13.68 -16.50
CA VAL A 10 3.60 14.97 -15.81
C VAL A 10 4.30 16.08 -16.59
N ASP A 11 3.65 17.24 -16.65
CA ASP A 11 4.15 18.37 -17.44
C ASP A 11 5.34 19.07 -16.77
N THR A 12 5.33 19.13 -15.43
CA THR A 12 6.38 19.78 -14.65
C THR A 12 6.97 18.82 -13.62
N VAL A 13 8.26 18.55 -13.78
CA VAL A 13 9.06 17.78 -12.80
C VAL A 13 9.74 18.78 -11.87
N ILE A 14 9.59 18.56 -10.56
CA ILE A 14 10.21 19.40 -9.53
C ILE A 14 11.56 18.82 -9.13
N GLU A 15 11.62 17.50 -8.93
CA GLU A 15 12.81 16.79 -8.48
C GLU A 15 12.83 15.38 -9.05
N VAL A 16 14.02 14.88 -9.35
CA VAL A 16 14.25 13.46 -9.63
C VAL A 16 15.22 12.92 -8.60
N ARG A 17 14.80 11.88 -7.86
CA ARG A 17 15.65 11.21 -6.86
C ARG A 17 16.09 9.86 -7.39
N ILE A 18 17.37 9.58 -7.22
CA ILE A 18 17.96 8.26 -7.48
C ILE A 18 18.19 7.60 -6.12
N VAL A 19 17.34 6.65 -5.76
CA VAL A 19 17.39 5.97 -4.47
C VAL A 19 17.99 4.58 -4.68
N PRO A 20 19.18 4.30 -4.10
CA PRO A 20 19.74 2.95 -4.13
C PRO A 20 18.82 1.97 -3.38
N ALA A 21 18.51 0.84 -4.01
CA ALA A 21 17.79 -0.28 -3.41
C ALA A 21 18.61 -1.57 -3.57
N THR A 22 18.18 -2.64 -2.89
CA THR A 22 18.97 -3.89 -2.73
C THR A 22 19.54 -4.46 -4.04
N SER A 23 18.84 -4.31 -5.16
CA SER A 23 19.27 -4.86 -6.47
C SER A 23 18.97 -3.93 -7.65
N CYS A 24 18.64 -2.66 -7.39
CA CYS A 24 18.29 -1.69 -8.42
C CYS A 24 18.43 -0.26 -7.89
N TYR A 25 18.30 0.71 -8.78
CA TYR A 25 18.01 2.09 -8.42
C TYR A 25 16.53 2.36 -8.63
N ILE A 26 15.90 2.98 -7.65
CA ILE A 26 14.53 3.50 -7.77
C ILE A 26 14.66 4.95 -8.24
N ILE A 27 14.02 5.25 -9.37
CA ILE A 27 13.92 6.61 -9.87
C ILE A 27 12.57 7.16 -9.41
N GLU A 28 12.60 8.12 -8.50
CA GLU A 28 11.40 8.79 -8.03
C GLU A 28 11.28 10.15 -8.71
N VAL A 29 10.15 10.39 -9.37
CA VAL A 29 9.84 11.66 -10.02
C VAL A 29 8.84 12.42 -9.14
N VAL A 30 9.29 13.53 -8.57
CA VAL A 30 8.48 14.39 -7.69
C VAL A 30 7.86 15.50 -8.53
N TYR A 31 6.56 15.68 -8.39
CA TYR A 31 5.78 16.70 -9.08
C TYR A 31 4.66 17.21 -8.17
N GLU A 32 4.23 18.44 -8.39
CA GLU A 32 3.04 18.97 -7.74
C GLU A 32 1.79 18.44 -8.42
N LYS A 33 0.84 17.97 -7.61
CA LYS A 33 -0.47 17.56 -8.08
C LYS A 33 -1.51 18.53 -7.53
N THR A 34 -2.14 19.30 -8.42
CA THR A 34 -3.27 20.13 -8.04
C THR A 34 -4.37 19.25 -7.47
N LEU A 35 -4.77 19.53 -6.23
CA LEU A 35 -5.92 18.87 -5.63
C LEU A 35 -7.17 19.32 -6.38
N GLN A 36 -8.05 18.36 -6.69
CA GLN A 36 -9.36 18.74 -7.21
C GLN A 36 -10.09 19.56 -6.13
N PRO A 37 -10.83 20.61 -6.53
CA PRO A 37 -11.59 21.41 -5.59
C PRO A 37 -12.56 20.52 -4.81
N GLN A 38 -12.74 20.83 -3.53
CA GLN A 38 -13.66 20.10 -2.69
C GLN A 38 -15.09 20.25 -3.25
N ILE A 39 -15.71 19.14 -3.60
CA ILE A 39 -17.11 19.13 -4.01
C ILE A 39 -17.96 19.20 -2.74
N HIS A 40 -18.74 20.27 -2.60
CA HIS A 40 -19.75 20.37 -1.55
C HIS A 40 -20.96 19.51 -1.94
N SER A 41 -21.12 18.37 -1.25
CA SER A 41 -22.22 17.45 -1.44
C SER A 41 -22.83 17.07 -0.10
N THR A 42 -24.16 16.92 -0.05
CA THR A 42 -24.86 16.31 1.09
C THR A 42 -24.72 14.78 1.11
N SER A 43 -24.16 14.20 0.04
CA SER A 43 -23.88 12.78 -0.02
C SER A 43 -22.65 12.43 0.83
N VAL A 44 -22.80 11.46 1.72
CA VAL A 44 -21.75 10.95 2.58
C VAL A 44 -21.54 9.47 2.27
N ALA A 45 -20.29 9.03 2.24
CA ALA A 45 -19.92 7.63 2.17
C ALA A 45 -19.16 7.23 3.44
N GLY A 46 -19.58 6.13 4.06
CA GLY A 46 -18.90 5.52 5.20
C GLY A 46 -18.05 4.34 4.72
N ILE A 47 -16.85 4.21 5.30
CA ILE A 47 -15.93 3.08 5.08
C ILE A 47 -15.70 2.42 6.43
N ASP A 48 -15.99 1.12 6.49
CA ASP A 48 -15.62 0.25 7.60
C ASP A 48 -14.58 -0.77 7.13
N LEU A 49 -13.51 -0.95 7.91
CA LEU A 49 -12.39 -1.84 7.58
C LEU A 49 -12.46 -3.08 8.47
N GLY A 50 -12.47 -4.27 7.85
CA GLY A 50 -12.55 -5.56 8.54
C GLY A 50 -11.52 -6.58 8.06
N ILE A 51 -11.57 -7.80 8.61
CA ILE A 51 -10.64 -8.88 8.24
C ILE A 51 -11.20 -9.75 7.12
N ASP A 52 -12.44 -10.23 7.26
CA ASP A 52 -13.07 -11.07 6.23
C ASP A 52 -13.67 -10.24 5.10
N ARG A 53 -14.15 -9.03 5.41
CA ARG A 53 -14.47 -7.98 4.44
C ARG A 53 -13.51 -6.82 4.68
N ILE A 54 -12.51 -6.68 3.82
CA ILE A 54 -11.45 -5.69 4.03
C ILE A 54 -12.00 -4.26 3.96
N VAL A 55 -13.04 -4.07 3.15
CA VAL A 55 -13.77 -2.81 3.04
C VAL A 55 -15.26 -3.12 2.95
N ALA A 56 -16.03 -2.48 3.80
CA ALA A 56 -17.46 -2.27 3.63
C ALA A 56 -17.72 -0.78 3.40
N LEU A 57 -18.21 -0.45 2.20
CA LEU A 57 -18.51 0.91 1.77
C LEU A 57 -20.03 1.06 1.59
N SER A 58 -20.60 2.08 2.20
CA SER A 58 -22.01 2.45 2.00
C SER A 58 -22.17 3.97 1.88
N THR A 59 -23.28 4.42 1.30
CA THR A 59 -23.56 5.85 1.11
C THR A 59 -25.03 6.14 1.27
N ASN A 60 -25.37 7.38 1.64
CA ASN A 60 -26.75 7.89 1.61
C ASN A 60 -27.23 8.29 0.20
N LYS A 61 -26.40 8.14 -0.85
CA LYS A 61 -26.77 8.47 -2.23
C LYS A 61 -27.73 7.42 -2.81
N PRO A 62 -28.96 7.79 -3.24
CA PRO A 62 -29.91 6.85 -3.81
C PRO A 62 -29.39 6.14 -5.07
N GLY A 63 -29.74 4.86 -5.22
CA GLY A 63 -29.36 4.05 -6.38
C GLY A 63 -27.94 3.50 -6.36
N VAL A 64 -27.11 3.88 -5.38
CA VAL A 64 -25.76 3.32 -5.20
C VAL A 64 -25.82 2.08 -4.32
N LYS A 65 -25.36 0.95 -4.84
CA LYS A 65 -25.28 -0.30 -4.07
C LYS A 65 -24.06 -0.27 -3.14
N PRO A 66 -24.18 -0.75 -1.88
CA PRO A 66 -23.03 -0.94 -1.02
C PRO A 66 -21.97 -1.84 -1.66
N LEU A 67 -20.70 -1.50 -1.47
CA LEU A 67 -19.57 -2.26 -1.98
C LEU A 67 -18.90 -3.02 -0.84
N LEU A 68 -18.66 -4.30 -1.09
CA LEU A 68 -18.00 -5.18 -0.13
C LEU A 68 -16.79 -5.85 -0.78
N ILE A 69 -15.59 -5.51 -0.30
CA ILE A 69 -14.34 -6.09 -0.81
C ILE A 69 -13.95 -7.31 0.03
N ASN A 70 -13.67 -8.43 -0.62
CA ASN A 70 -13.28 -9.67 0.04
C ASN A 70 -11.88 -9.56 0.66
N GLY A 71 -11.76 -9.75 1.97
CA GLY A 71 -10.49 -9.71 2.70
C GLY A 71 -9.77 -11.05 2.82
N LYS A 72 -10.41 -12.17 2.44
CA LYS A 72 -9.82 -13.52 2.53
C LYS A 72 -8.45 -13.67 1.83
N PRO A 73 -8.20 -13.06 0.65
CA PRO A 73 -6.87 -13.10 0.04
C PRO A 73 -5.79 -12.46 0.92
N LEU A 74 -6.08 -11.32 1.54
CA LEU A 74 -5.12 -10.68 2.45
C LEU A 74 -4.86 -11.55 3.69
N LYS A 75 -5.92 -12.18 4.23
CA LYS A 75 -5.82 -13.13 5.34
C LYS A 75 -4.93 -14.32 5.01
N SER A 76 -5.01 -14.88 3.79
CA SER A 76 -4.17 -16.01 3.38
C SER A 76 -2.70 -15.61 3.22
N VAL A 77 -2.43 -14.41 2.68
CA VAL A 77 -1.07 -13.83 2.62
C VAL A 77 -0.50 -13.64 4.04
N ASN A 78 -1.28 -13.09 4.97
CA ASN A 78 -0.87 -12.93 6.35
C ASN A 78 -0.60 -14.29 7.05
N GLN A 79 -1.39 -15.31 6.73
CA GLN A 79 -1.16 -16.67 7.24
C GLN A 79 0.17 -17.25 6.71
N LEU A 80 0.48 -17.07 5.42
CA LEU A 80 1.76 -17.49 4.85
C LEU A 80 2.94 -16.77 5.52
N TYR A 81 2.81 -15.47 5.73
CA TYR A 81 3.79 -14.68 6.47
C TYR A 81 4.01 -15.23 7.89
N ASN A 82 2.93 -15.47 8.64
CA ASN A 82 3.03 -16.03 9.99
C ASN A 82 3.69 -17.42 10.01
N LYS A 83 3.41 -18.29 9.02
CA LYS A 83 4.08 -19.59 8.86
C LYS A 83 5.59 -19.42 8.63
N ARG A 84 5.98 -18.52 7.72
CA ARG A 84 7.41 -18.24 7.44
C ARG A 84 8.11 -17.65 8.66
N LYS A 85 7.48 -16.68 9.33
CA LYS A 85 7.98 -16.09 10.57
C LYS A 85 8.20 -17.14 11.65
N ALA A 86 7.21 -18.01 11.90
CA ALA A 86 7.32 -19.09 12.86
C ALA A 86 8.47 -20.05 12.52
N LYS A 87 8.63 -20.42 11.24
CA LYS A 87 9.77 -21.22 10.76
C LYS A 87 11.11 -20.56 11.07
N TYR A 88 11.29 -19.26 10.82
CA TYR A 88 12.56 -18.61 11.13
C TYR A 88 12.78 -18.46 12.64
N GLN A 89 11.73 -18.15 13.39
CA GLN A 89 11.79 -18.05 14.85
C GLN A 89 12.16 -19.38 15.53
N SER A 90 11.77 -20.52 14.97
CA SER A 90 12.13 -21.84 15.52
C SER A 90 13.63 -22.15 15.44
N HIS A 91 14.39 -21.43 14.60
CA HIS A 91 15.85 -21.57 14.54
C HIS A 91 16.59 -20.73 15.59
N LEU A 92 15.89 -19.88 16.34
CA LEU A 92 16.50 -19.09 17.42
C LEU A 92 16.78 -19.99 18.63
N LYS A 93 17.96 -19.81 19.25
CA LYS A 93 18.36 -20.56 20.44
C LYS A 93 17.79 -19.92 21.72
N GLY A 94 17.37 -20.76 22.67
CA GLY A 94 16.80 -20.33 23.96
C GLY A 94 15.45 -19.63 23.80
N ASN A 95 15.06 -18.80 24.77
CA ASN A 95 13.78 -18.07 24.76
C ASN A 95 13.79 -16.81 23.88
N ARG A 96 14.72 -16.70 22.92
CA ARG A 96 14.88 -15.52 22.07
C ARG A 96 13.71 -15.41 21.08
N LYS A 97 13.05 -14.24 21.07
CA LYS A 97 11.90 -13.95 20.17
C LYS A 97 12.29 -13.27 18.86
N THR A 98 13.48 -12.69 18.81
CA THR A 98 14.01 -11.96 17.65
C THR A 98 15.49 -12.28 17.42
N SER A 99 15.98 -12.09 16.20
CA SER A 99 17.41 -12.20 15.87
C SER A 99 18.20 -10.92 16.13
N ARG A 100 17.57 -9.85 16.61
CA ARG A 100 18.28 -8.61 16.96
C ARG A 100 19.19 -8.86 18.16
N ILE A 101 20.42 -8.39 18.03
CA ILE A 101 21.42 -8.36 19.11
C ILE A 101 21.30 -6.96 19.70
N TYR A 102 20.69 -6.84 20.88
CA TYR A 102 20.82 -5.68 21.76
C TYR A 102 21.72 -6.09 22.91
#